data_AF-A0A0K0CYT8-F1
#
_entry.id   AF-A0A0K0CYT8-F1
#
_cell.length_a   1.000
_cell.length_b   1.000
_cell.length_c   1.000
_cell.angle_alpha   90.00
_cell.angle_beta   90.00
_cell.angle_gamma   90.00
#
_symmetry.space_group_name_H-M   'P 1'
#
loop_
_entity.id
_entity.type
_entity.pdbx_description
1 polymer ?
#
loop_
_entity_poly.entity_id
_entity_poly.type
_entity_poly.pdbx_seq_one_letter_code
_entity_poly.pdbx_strand_id
1 'polypeptide(L)' 'MERVILNELGFIVGTPTSQWFGGRFARHQRASRKTINAMNMLLDLVLLEVSYIAYRPSYIAAACLCYANVLTGLFVL' A
#
# COMPACT_ATOMS: atom_id res chain seq x y z
N MET A 1 15.55 3.37 23.23
CA MET A 1 15.31 3.66 21.80
C MET A 1 13.83 3.89 21.52
N GLU A 2 12.95 2.96 21.88
CA GLU A 2 11.49 3.09 21.65
C GLU A 2 10.88 4.41 22.15
N ARG A 3 11.12 4.78 23.41
CA ARG A 3 10.61 6.04 23.98
C ARG A 3 11.07 7.29 23.23
N VAL A 4 12.27 7.28 22.65
CA VAL A 4 12.80 8.42 21.89
C VAL A 4 12.07 8.52 20.55
N ILE A 5 11.94 7.40 19.83
CA ILE A 5 11.23 7.32 18.54
C ILE A 5 9.76 7.75 18.68
N LEU A 6 9.06 7.25 19.71
CA LEU A 6 7.67 7.62 19.95
C LEU A 6 7.51 9.09 20.31
N ASN A 7 8.48 9.68 21.02
CA ASN A 7 8.48 11.10 21.33
C ASN A 7 8.65 11.97 20.07
N GLU A 8 9.55 11.58 19.15
CA GLU A 8 9.73 12.27 17.86
C GLU A 8 8.49 12.14 16.95
N LEU A 9 7.78 11.01 16.99
CA LEU A 9 6.55 10.77 16.24
C LEU A 9 5.30 11.40 16.89
N GLY A 10 5.44 12.09 18.02
CA GLY A 10 4.31 12.67 18.77
C GLY A 10 3.32 11.63 19.29
N PHE A 11 3.78 10.39 19.53
CA PHE A 11 2.96 9.23 19.92
C PHE A 11 1.86 8.86 18.90
N ILE A 12 1.97 9.30 17.65
CA ILE A 12 1.03 8.97 16.58
C ILE A 12 1.43 7.63 15.96
N VAL A 13 0.89 6.52 16.49
CA VAL A 13 1.19 5.15 16.02
C VAL A 13 0.03 4.52 15.22
N GLY A 14 -1.18 5.11 15.31
CA GLY A 14 -2.40 4.53 14.76
C GLY A 14 -2.68 4.82 13.28
N THR A 15 -1.76 5.44 12.54
CA THR A 15 -2.00 5.80 11.15
C THR A 15 -2.08 4.57 10.24
N PRO A 16 -3.14 4.43 9.42
CA PRO A 16 -3.32 3.27 8.56
C PRO A 16 -2.25 3.20 7.47
N THR A 17 -1.66 2.02 7.30
CA THR A 17 -0.65 1.75 6.28
C THR A 17 -1.28 1.56 4.89
N SER A 18 -0.46 1.68 3.85
CA SER A 18 -0.88 1.43 2.45
C SER A 18 -1.39 -0.01 2.28
N GLN A 19 -0.83 -0.97 3.01
CA GLN A 19 -1.30 -2.36 3.12
C GLN A 19 -2.79 -2.47 3.46
N TRP A 20 -3.23 -1.69 4.45
CA TRP A 20 -4.61 -1.72 4.94
C TRP A 20 -5.60 -1.28 3.86
N PHE A 21 -5.26 -0.20 3.14
CA PHE A 21 -6.05 0.29 2.01
C PHE A 21 -6.03 -0.69 0.84
N GLY A 22 -4.87 -1.26 0.51
CA GLY A 22 -4.72 -2.24 -0.57
C GLY A 22 -5.64 -3.45 -0.37
N GLY A 23 -5.66 -4.01 0.84
CA GLY A 23 -6.56 -5.11 1.19
C GLY A 23 -8.05 -4.74 1.06
N ARG A 24 -8.43 -3.51 1.46
CA ARG A 24 -9.81 -3.01 1.30
C ARG A 24 -10.18 -2.84 -0.18
N PHE A 25 -9.31 -2.26 -0.99
CA PHE A 25 -9.56 -2.02 -2.41
C PHE A 25 -9.62 -3.31 -3.22
N ALA A 26 -8.70 -4.24 -2.98
CA ALA A 26 -8.70 -5.54 -3.63
C ALA A 26 -9.99 -6.35 -3.35
N ARG A 27 -10.51 -6.27 -2.12
CA ARG A 27 -11.81 -6.87 -1.77
C ARG A 27 -12.96 -6.23 -2.52
N HIS A 28 -12.94 -4.91 -2.70
CA HIS A 28 -14.01 -4.20 -3.40
C HIS A 28 -14.00 -4.50 -4.91
N GLN A 29 -12.82 -4.59 -5.52
CA GLN A 29 -12.65 -4.93 -6.94
C GLN A 29 -12.88 -6.44 -7.22
N ARG A 30 -12.96 -7.29 -6.18
CA ARG A 30 -12.95 -8.76 -6.31
C ARG A 30 -11.71 -9.25 -7.08
N ALA A 31 -10.56 -8.65 -6.78
CA ALA A 31 -9.30 -8.96 -7.45
C ALA A 31 -8.91 -10.44 -7.29
N SER A 32 -8.34 -11.03 -8.35
CA SER A 32 -7.86 -12.40 -8.31
C SER A 32 -6.69 -12.57 -7.34
N ARG A 33 -6.47 -13.79 -6.82
CA ARG A 33 -5.34 -14.09 -5.92
C ARG A 33 -3.99 -13.68 -6.52
N LYS A 34 -3.82 -13.84 -7.84
CA LYS A 34 -2.62 -13.42 -8.57
C LYS A 34 -2.40 -11.91 -8.48
N THR A 35 -3.46 -11.13 -8.65
CA THR A 35 -3.43 -9.66 -8.59
C THR A 35 -3.17 -9.18 -7.16
N ILE A 36 -3.77 -9.81 -6.17
CA ILE A 36 -3.53 -9.51 -4.74
C ILE A 36 -2.06 -9.75 -4.38
N ASN A 37 -1.49 -10.87 -4.82
CA ASN A 37 -0.08 -11.18 -4.56
C ASN A 37 0.85 -10.17 -5.25
N ALA A 38 0.56 -9.78 -6.50
CA ALA A 38 1.32 -8.76 -7.21
C ALA A 38 1.23 -7.39 -6.51
N MET A 39 0.03 -6.99 -6.09
CA MET A 39 -0.18 -5.75 -5.33
C MET A 39 0.61 -5.74 -4.02
N ASN A 40 0.58 -6.85 -3.25
CA ASN A 40 1.33 -6.95 -1.99
C ASN A 40 2.84 -6.84 -2.23
N MET A 41 3.37 -7.50 -3.27
CA MET A 41 4.77 -7.37 -3.65
C MET A 41 5.14 -5.92 -4.00
N LEU A 42 4.28 -5.21 -4.76
CA LEU A 42 4.51 -3.81 -5.11
C LEU A 42 4.48 -2.89 -3.87
N LEU A 43 3.55 -3.14 -2.95
CA LEU A 43 3.46 -2.41 -1.68
C LEU A 43 4.73 -2.59 -0.83
N ASP A 44 5.27 -3.80 -0.78
CA ASP A 44 6.53 -4.08 -0.08
C ASP A 44 7.72 -3.38 -0.76
N LEU A 45 7.76 -3.32 -2.09
CA LEU A 45 8.83 -2.64 -2.83
C LEU A 45 8.81 -1.12 -2.62
N VAL A 46 7.64 -0.49 -2.49
CA VAL A 46 7.53 0.96 -2.26
C VAL A 46 8.19 1.37 -0.93
N LEU A 47 8.24 0.49 0.08
CA LEU A 47 8.87 0.79 1.37
C LEU A 47 10.39 0.98 1.27
N LEU A 48 11.03 0.52 0.19
CA LEU A 48 12.46 0.71 -0.04
C LEU A 48 12.81 2.15 -0.43
N GLU A 49 11.84 2.93 -0.90
CA GLU A 49 12.05 4.21 -1.54
C GLU A 49 11.61 5.36 -0.63
N VAL A 50 12.54 6.08 0.01
CA VAL A 50 12.23 7.06 1.07
C VAL A 50 11.22 8.14 0.67
N SER A 51 11.15 8.44 -0.64
CA SER A 51 10.20 9.40 -1.20
C SER A 51 8.73 8.97 -1.06
N TYR A 52 8.43 7.71 -0.73
CA TYR A 52 7.07 7.23 -0.49
C TYR A 52 6.37 7.97 0.66
N ILE A 53 7.14 8.48 1.64
CA ILE A 53 6.64 9.18 2.83
C ILE A 53 5.87 10.47 2.44
N ALA A 54 6.21 11.07 1.31
CA ALA A 54 5.53 12.28 0.81
C ALA A 54 4.10 12.00 0.30
N TYR A 55 3.76 10.74 0.02
CA TYR A 55 2.49 10.37 -0.56
C TYR A 55 1.53 9.79 0.47
N ARG A 56 0.23 10.06 0.30
CA ARG A 56 -0.81 9.48 1.16
C ARG A 56 -0.85 7.96 0.96
N PRO A 57 -0.92 7.16 2.04
CA PRO A 57 -0.96 5.69 1.95
C PRO A 57 -2.09 5.14 1.06
N SER A 58 -3.23 5.85 1.00
CA SER A 58 -4.35 5.50 0.13
C SER A 58 -4.03 5.63 -1.37
N TYR A 59 -3.24 6.63 -1.77
CA TYR A 59 -2.82 6.80 -3.16
C TYR A 59 -1.81 5.75 -3.59
N ILE A 60 -0.85 5.44 -2.71
CA ILE A 60 0.12 4.36 -2.96
C ILE A 60 -0.63 3.04 -3.15
N ALA A 61 -1.58 2.73 -2.28
CA ALA A 61 -2.38 1.50 -2.38
C ALA A 61 -3.19 1.41 -3.67
N ALA A 62 -3.86 2.50 -4.07
CA ALA A 62 -4.61 2.55 -5.31
C ALA A 62 -3.70 2.39 -6.54
N ALA A 63 -2.56 3.09 -6.57
CA ALA A 63 -1.58 2.99 -7.64
C ALA A 63 -1.02 1.56 -7.78
N CYS A 64 -0.65 0.92 -6.66
CA CYS A 64 -0.16 -0.46 -6.65
C CYS A 64 -1.21 -1.44 -7.15
N LEU A 65 -2.48 -1.26 -6.79
CA LEU A 65 -3.58 -2.10 -7.27
C LEU A 65 -3.84 -1.90 -8.77
N CYS A 66 -3.88 -0.65 -9.24
CA CYS A 66 -4.01 -0.33 -10.67
C CYS A 66 -2.87 -0.95 -11.47
N TYR A 67 -1.63 -0.81 -11.02
CA TYR A 67 -0.47 -1.40 -11.69
C TYR A 67 -0.52 -2.93 -11.66
N ALA A 68 -0.91 -3.54 -10.53
CA ALA A 68 -1.10 -4.98 -10.44
C ALA A 68 -2.16 -5.50 -11.42
N ASN A 69 -3.27 -4.77 -11.62
CA ASN A 69 -4.30 -5.12 -12.60
C ASN A 69 -3.76 -5.12 -14.04
N VAL A 70 -2.95 -4.11 -14.39
CA VAL A 70 -2.29 -4.03 -15.70
C VAL A 70 -1.33 -5.21 -15.88
N LEU A 71 -0.52 -5.54 -14.88
CA LEU A 71 0.42 -6.67 -14.93
C LEU A 71 -0.27 -8.03 -15.04
N THR A 72 -1.45 -8.21 -14.42
CA THR A 72 -2.19 -9.47 -14.48
C THR A 72 -3.10 -9.59 -15.70
N GLY A 73 -3.13 -8.59 -16.57
CA GLY A 73 -3.93 -8.57 -17.80
C GLY A 73 -5.42 -8.30 -17.56
N LEU A 74 -5.79 -7.82 -16.37
CA LEU A 74 -7.16 -7.41 -16.05
C LEU A 74 -7.32 -5.95 -16.48
N PHE A 75 -7.44 -5.73 -17.79
CA PHE A 75 -7.67 -4.40 -18.38
C PHE A 75 -9.11 -3.98 -18.07
N VAL A 76 -9.33 -3.38 -16.91
CA VAL A 76 -10.57 -2.67 -16.58
C VAL A 76 -10.20 -1.20 -16.51
N LEU A 77 -10.35 -0.53 -17.66
CA LEU A 77 -10.45 0.92 -17.78
C LEU A 77 -11.92 1.31 -17.67
#